data_AF-A0A1J3J6B4-F1
#
_entry.id   AF-A0A1J3J6B4-F1
#
_cell.length_a   1.000
_cell.length_b   1.000
_cell.length_c   1.000
_cell.angle_alpha   90.00
_cell.angle_beta   90.00
_cell.angle_gamma   90.00
#
_symmetry.space_group_name_H-M   'P 1'
#
loop_
_entity.id
_entity.type
_entity.pdbx_description
1 polymer ?
#
loop_
_entity_poly.entity_id
_entity_poly.type
_entity_poly.pdbx_seq_one_letter_code
_entity_poly.pdbx_strand_id
1 'polypeptide(L)'
;LHRLENSLDRKIEGVLRAGYNNLHENDQSLFLCIAFFFNYEDVDHVMAMLSESNLDVKLGLQNLAYKSLIQISTKGEVVMHKLLQQVGRKAG
;
A
#
# COMPACT_ATOMS: atom_id res chain seq x y z
N LEU A 1 23.67 0.57 19.08
CA LEU A 1 22.23 0.75 18.76
C LEU A 1 21.87 0.30 17.35
N HIS A 2 22.66 0.67 16.32
CA HIS A 2 22.41 0.31 14.91
C HIS A 2 22.07 -1.17 14.59
N ARG A 3 22.70 -2.16 15.24
CA ARG A 3 22.40 -3.58 14.94
C ARG A 3 21.00 -4.00 15.42
N LEU A 4 20.51 -3.41 16.51
CA LEU A 4 19.20 -3.74 17.08
C LEU A 4 18.07 -3.10 16.25
N GLU A 5 18.25 -1.83 15.86
CA GLU A 5 17.33 -1.08 14.98
C GLU A 5 17.22 -1.77 13.62
N ASN A 6 18.34 -2.07 12.96
CA ASN A 6 18.34 -2.78 11.67
C ASN A 6 17.69 -4.18 11.76
N SER A 7 17.85 -4.88 12.88
CA SER A 7 17.21 -6.19 13.08
C SER A 7 15.71 -6.06 13.31
N LEU A 8 15.26 -5.03 14.02
CA LEU A 8 13.85 -4.74 14.24
C LEU A 8 13.17 -4.36 12.92
N ASP A 9 13.84 -3.52 12.11
CA ASP A 9 13.38 -3.12 10.79
C ASP A 9 13.18 -4.33 9.86
N ARG A 10 14.10 -5.30 9.85
CA ARG A 10 13.94 -6.54 9.06
C ARG A 10 12.75 -7.39 9.51
N LYS A 11 12.50 -7.48 10.82
CA LYS A 11 11.34 -8.23 11.35
C LYS A 11 10.04 -7.55 10.94
N ILE A 12 9.98 -6.22 11.08
CA ILE A 12 8.82 -5.42 10.67
C ILE A 12 8.61 -5.55 9.16
N GLU A 13 9.65 -5.40 8.35
CA GLU A 13 9.58 -5.58 6.89
C GLU A 13 9.07 -6.96 6.52
N GLY A 14 9.50 -8.01 7.23
CA GLY A 14 8.99 -9.38 7.03
C GLY A 14 7.48 -9.50 7.28
N VAL A 15 6.98 -8.90 8.37
CA VAL A 15 5.54 -8.88 8.67
C VAL A 15 4.76 -8.10 7.62
N LEU A 16 5.24 -6.92 7.22
CA LEU A 16 4.59 -6.09 6.20
C LEU A 16 4.58 -6.79 4.83
N ARG A 17 5.69 -7.47 4.47
CA ARG A 17 5.77 -8.26 3.23
C ARG A 17 4.85 -9.48 3.27
N ALA A 18 4.69 -10.14 4.40
CA ALA A 18 3.71 -11.21 4.55
C ALA A 18 2.27 -10.69 4.35
N GLY A 19 1.96 -9.49 4.86
CA GLY A 19 0.69 -8.81 4.61
C GLY A 19 0.43 -8.55 3.13
N TYR A 20 1.44 -8.05 2.41
CA TYR A 20 1.38 -7.84 0.95
C TYR A 20 1.22 -9.16 0.18
N ASN A 21 2.02 -10.19 0.50
CA ASN A 21 1.97 -11.48 -0.21
C ASN A 21 0.62 -12.20 -0.04
N ASN A 22 -0.13 -11.90 1.02
CA ASN A 22 -1.45 -12.48 1.29
C ASN A 22 -2.61 -11.68 0.66
N LEU A 23 -2.31 -10.66 -0.15
CA LEU A 23 -3.33 -9.95 -0.93
C LEU A 23 -3.74 -10.75 -2.17
N HIS A 24 -4.97 -10.51 -2.63
CA HIS A 24 -5.39 -10.93 -3.97
C HIS A 24 -4.57 -10.18 -5.04
N GLU A 25 -4.36 -10.78 -6.21
CA GLU A 25 -3.49 -10.22 -7.28
C GLU A 25 -3.87 -8.79 -7.70
N ASN A 26 -5.17 -8.50 -7.79
CA ASN A 26 -5.66 -7.15 -8.08
C ASN A 26 -5.32 -6.15 -6.96
N ASP A 27 -5.42 -6.57 -5.70
CA ASP A 27 -5.09 -5.73 -4.54
C ASP A 27 -3.57 -5.51 -4.43
N GLN A 28 -2.77 -6.50 -4.82
CA GLN A 28 -1.31 -6.36 -4.94
C GLN A 28 -0.95 -5.32 -6.00
N SER A 29 -1.60 -5.39 -7.16
CA SER A 29 -1.39 -4.43 -8.25
C SER A 29 -1.74 -3.01 -7.82
N LEU A 30 -2.90 -2.82 -7.16
CA LEU A 30 -3.29 -1.53 -6.59
C LEU A 30 -2.31 -1.04 -5.51
N PHE A 31 -1.88 -1.93 -4.62
CA PHE A 31 -0.87 -1.61 -3.60
C PHE A 31 0.42 -1.07 -4.22
N LEU A 32 0.92 -1.69 -5.29
CA LEU A 32 2.09 -1.23 -6.01
C LEU A 32 1.85 0.13 -6.67
N CYS A 33 0.70 0.32 -7.33
CA CYS A 33 0.34 1.62 -7.91
C CYS A 33 0.36 2.74 -6.85
N ILE A 34 -0.17 2.50 -5.66
CA ILE A 34 -0.13 3.48 -4.55
C ILE A 34 1.31 3.70 -4.08
N ALA A 35 2.10 2.64 -3.92
CA ALA A 35 3.48 2.75 -3.45
C ALA A 35 4.37 3.59 -4.39
N PHE A 36 4.16 3.49 -5.70
CA PHE A 36 4.95 4.20 -6.71
C PHE A 36 4.39 5.58 -7.06
N PHE A 37 3.08 5.70 -7.23
CA PHE A 37 2.48 6.88 -7.88
C PHE A 37 1.48 7.61 -6.99
N PHE A 38 0.65 6.89 -6.25
CA PHE A 38 -0.56 7.48 -5.65
C PHE A 38 -0.52 7.66 -4.12
N ASN A 39 0.65 7.59 -3.49
CA ASN A 39 0.76 7.91 -2.07
C ASN A 39 0.55 9.40 -1.85
N TYR A 40 -0.37 9.76 -0.95
CA TYR A 40 -0.88 11.10 -0.67
C TYR A 40 -1.79 11.71 -1.74
N GLU A 41 -2.21 10.94 -2.74
CA GLU A 41 -3.18 11.40 -3.73
C GLU A 41 -4.62 11.24 -3.23
N ASP A 42 -5.51 12.11 -3.72
CA ASP A 42 -6.94 12.07 -3.40
C ASP A 42 -7.60 10.78 -3.92
N VAL A 43 -8.50 10.18 -3.13
CA VAL A 43 -9.18 8.93 -3.49
C VAL A 43 -9.94 9.04 -4.82
N ASP A 44 -10.61 10.16 -5.09
CA ASP A 44 -11.33 10.37 -6.34
C ASP A 44 -10.35 10.48 -7.51
N HIS A 45 -9.17 11.08 -7.29
CA HIS A 45 -8.11 11.11 -8.30
C HIS A 45 -7.58 9.70 -8.61
N VAL A 46 -7.31 8.88 -7.59
CA VAL A 46 -6.87 7.49 -7.77
C VAL A 46 -7.92 6.67 -8.52
N MET A 47 -9.19 6.81 -8.16
CA MET A 47 -10.30 6.13 -8.84
C MET A 47 -10.43 6.57 -10.30
N ALA A 48 -10.29 7.86 -10.60
CA ALA A 48 -10.36 8.39 -11.95
C ALA A 48 -9.19 7.91 -12.81
N MET A 49 -7.97 7.94 -12.28
CA MET A 49 -6.76 7.51 -13.01
C MET A 49 -6.76 6.01 -13.34
N LEU A 50 -7.45 5.21 -12.53
CA LEU A 50 -7.52 3.76 -12.69
C LEU A 50 -8.89 3.29 -13.21
N SER A 51 -9.75 4.18 -13.72
CA SER A 51 -11.11 3.84 -14.15
C SER A 51 -11.15 2.85 -15.32
N GLU A 52 -10.18 2.94 -16.22
CA GLU A 52 -10.04 2.05 -17.40
C GLU A 52 -9.19 0.80 -17.10
N SER A 53 -8.76 0.62 -15.85
CA SER A 53 -8.06 -0.60 -15.44
C SER A 53 -9.05 -1.74 -15.19
N ASN A 54 -8.59 -2.98 -15.26
CA ASN A 54 -9.38 -4.15 -14.88
C ASN A 54 -9.49 -4.33 -13.34
N LEU A 55 -9.13 -3.31 -12.56
CA LEU A 55 -9.13 -3.36 -11.10
C LEU A 55 -10.45 -2.82 -10.55
N ASP A 56 -11.02 -3.49 -9.55
CA ASP A 56 -12.03 -2.88 -8.68
C ASP A 56 -11.32 -1.98 -7.66
N VAL A 57 -11.02 -0.75 -8.07
CA VAL A 57 -10.22 0.20 -7.27
C VAL A 57 -10.89 0.50 -5.93
N LYS A 58 -12.23 0.64 -5.93
CA LYS A 58 -12.98 0.96 -4.72
C LYS A 58 -12.89 -0.19 -3.71
N LEU A 59 -13.15 -1.42 -4.15
CA LEU A 59 -13.02 -2.60 -3.29
C LEU A 59 -11.57 -2.81 -2.85
N GLY A 60 -10.61 -2.61 -3.76
CA GLY A 60 -9.19 -2.71 -3.45
C GLY A 60 -8.74 -1.73 -2.36
N LEU A 61 -9.14 -0.45 -2.45
CA LEU A 61 -8.84 0.53 -1.41
C LEU A 61 -9.47 0.14 -0.06
N GLN A 62 -10.70 -0.39 -0.06
CA GLN A 62 -11.35 -0.90 1.16
C GLN A 62 -10.59 -2.09 1.76
N ASN A 63 -10.17 -3.05 0.93
CA ASN A 63 -9.40 -4.22 1.37
C ASN A 63 -8.05 -3.82 1.96
N LEU A 64 -7.33 -2.92 1.30
CA LEU A 64 -6.03 -2.43 1.76
C LEU A 64 -6.16 -1.66 3.07
N ALA A 65 -7.19 -0.82 3.22
CA ALA A 65 -7.47 -0.11 4.47
C ALA A 65 -7.87 -1.06 5.61
N TYR A 66 -8.73 -2.04 5.33
CA TYR A 66 -9.13 -3.08 6.29
C TYR A 66 -7.93 -3.87 6.81
N LYS A 67 -6.94 -4.13 5.95
CA LYS A 67 -5.69 -4.81 6.31
C LYS A 67 -4.62 -3.88 6.89
N SER A 68 -4.94 -2.60 7.13
CA SER A 68 -4.01 -1.58 7.63
C SER A 68 -2.76 -1.40 6.76
N LEU A 69 -2.87 -1.66 5.45
CA LEU A 69 -1.80 -1.47 4.47
C LEU A 69 -1.83 -0.07 3.85
N ILE A 70 -2.95 0.62 3.98
CA ILE A 70 -3.12 2.05 3.73
C ILE A 70 -4.07 2.64 4.79
N GLN A 71 -4.16 3.96 4.81
CA GLN A 71 -5.19 4.72 5.51
C GLN A 71 -5.81 5.73 4.54
N ILE A 72 -7.08 6.07 4.72
CA ILE A 72 -7.66 7.27 4.10
C ILE A 72 -7.59 8.41 5.10
N SER A 73 -6.95 9.51 4.74
CA SER A 73 -6.79 10.68 5.59
C SER A 73 -8.14 11.38 5.80
N THR A 74 -8.22 12.29 6.78
CA THR A 74 -9.41 13.12 6.98
C THR A 74 -9.68 14.07 5.82
N LYS A 75 -8.71 14.26 4.93
CA LYS A 75 -8.84 15.04 3.70
C LYS A 75 -9.26 14.20 2.49
N GLY A 76 -9.42 12.88 2.66
CA GLY A 76 -9.75 11.98 1.55
C GLY A 76 -8.53 11.47 0.76
N GLU A 77 -7.32 11.63 1.29
CA GLU A 77 -6.09 11.18 0.59
C GLU A 77 -5.74 9.73 0.97
N VAL A 78 -5.23 8.97 0.01
CA VAL A 78 -4.65 7.64 0.25
C VAL A 78 -3.27 7.80 0.89
N VAL A 79 -3.09 7.26 2.10
CA VAL A 79 -1.83 7.36 2.84
C VAL A 79 -1.24 5.97 3.05
N MET A 80 -0.04 5.75 2.51
CA MET A 80 0.77 4.57 2.73
C MET A 80 1.98 4.92 3.61
N HIS A 81 2.10 4.24 4.74
CA HIS A 81 3.23 4.43 5.64
C HIS A 81 4.56 4.13 4.93
N LYS A 82 5.63 4.88 5.24
CA LYS A 82 6.94 4.79 4.57
C LYS A 82 7.49 3.35 4.46
N LEU A 83 7.28 2.51 5.47
CA LEU A 83 7.76 1.12 5.46
C LEU A 83 6.96 0.24 4.48
N LEU A 84 5.65 0.46 4.38
CA LEU A 84 4.81 -0.22 3.39
C LEU A 84 5.15 0.22 1.97
N GLN A 85 5.41 1.52 1.78
CA GLN A 85 5.89 2.05 0.50
C GLN A 85 7.23 1.41 0.10
N GLN A 86 8.16 1.23 1.05
CA GLN A 86 9.42 0.52 0.81
C GLN A 86 9.21 -0.95 0.45
N VAL A 87 8.25 -1.65 1.10
CA VAL A 87 7.89 -3.02 0.72
C VAL A 87 7.40 -3.06 -0.72
N GLY A 88 6.50 -2.17 -1.12
CA GLY A 88 6.01 -2.09 -2.50
C GLY A 88 7.13 -1.84 -3.52
N ARG A 89 8.01 -0.87 -3.24
CA ARG A 89 9.16 -0.55 -4.11
C ARG A 89 10.20 -1.67 -4.22
N LYS A 90 10.21 -2.63 -3.28
CA LYS A 90 11.07 -3.83 -3.31
C LYS A 90 10.31 -5.07 -3.81
N ALA A 91 9.04 -4.95 -4.14
CA ALA A 91 8.18 -6.06 -4.56
C ALA A 91 7.84 -5.96 -6.06
N GLY A 92 7.67 -4.75 -6.59
CA GLY A 92 7.71 -4.48 -8.04
C GLY A 92 9.14 -4.36 -8.57
#